data_AF-A0A943BEV2-F1
#
_entry.id   AF-A0A943BEV2-F1
#
_cell.length_a   1.000
_cell.length_b   1.000
_cell.length_c   1.000
_cell.angle_alpha   90.00
_cell.angle_beta   90.00
_cell.angle_gamma   90.00
#
_symmetry.space_group_name_H-M   'P 1'
#
loop_
_entity.id
_entity.type
_entity.pdbx_description
1 polymer ?
#
loop_
_entity_poly.entity_id
_entity_poly.type
_entity_poly.pdbx_seq_one_letter_code
_entity_poly.pdbx_strand_id
1 'polypeptide(L)' 'MTRAKSISIITLGVADLERSIQFYEKLGWECSPESDPAICTYMLADNIVLGLVPYEFLGNDAQLKVGKKPEYCGFTLA' A
#
# COMPACT_ATOMS: atom_id res chain seq x y z
N MET A 1 -4.58 13.19 -28.31
CA MET A 1 -4.46 13.81 -26.98
C MET A 1 -3.42 13.04 -26.19
N THR A 2 -2.35 13.67 -25.73
CA THR A 2 -1.32 13.01 -24.93
C THR A 2 -1.84 12.86 -23.49
N ARG A 3 -2.05 11.63 -23.02
CA ARG A 3 -2.52 11.38 -21.65
C ARG A 3 -1.43 11.80 -20.67
N ALA A 4 -1.77 12.65 -19.70
CA ALA A 4 -0.83 13.00 -18.64
C ALA A 4 -0.39 11.72 -17.92
N LYS A 5 0.93 11.53 -17.75
CA LYS A 5 1.46 10.40 -16.98
C LYS A 5 1.10 10.63 -15.51
N SER A 6 0.30 9.74 -14.93
CA SER A 6 -0.13 9.79 -13.53
C SER A 6 0.26 8.50 -12.82
N ILE A 7 0.47 8.58 -11.51
CA ILE A 7 0.62 7.40 -10.65
C ILE A 7 -0.79 6.95 -10.30
N SER A 8 -1.13 5.71 -10.67
CA SER A 8 -2.47 5.16 -10.44
C SER A 8 -2.57 4.21 -9.26
N ILE A 9 -1.42 3.69 -8.79
CA ILE A 9 -1.37 2.77 -7.66
C ILE A 9 -0.12 3.03 -6.83
N ILE A 10 -0.29 3.02 -5.52
CA ILE A 10 0.78 3.07 -4.53
C ILE A 10 0.59 1.87 -3.61
N THR A 11 1.61 1.02 -3.48
CA THR A 11 1.56 -0.13 -2.56
C THR A 11 2.55 0.10 -1.41
N LEU A 12 2.05 0.11 -0.18
CA LEU A 12 2.83 0.30 1.02
C LEU A 12 3.09 -1.06 1.70
N GLY A 13 4.38 -1.35 1.91
CA GLY A 13 4.81 -2.48 2.72
C GLY A 13 4.75 -2.11 4.20
N VAL A 14 3.82 -2.73 4.93
CA VAL A 14 3.57 -2.47 6.35
C VAL A 14 4.10 -3.60 7.23
N ALA A 15 4.49 -3.27 8.46
CA ALA A 15 5.01 -4.26 9.40
C ALA A 15 3.90 -5.16 9.98
N ASP A 16 2.68 -4.62 10.09
CA ASP A 16 1.50 -5.31 10.61
C ASP A 16 0.29 -4.87 9.77
N LEU A 17 -0.21 -5.80 8.94
CA LEU A 17 -1.27 -5.51 7.98
C LEU A 17 -2.59 -5.18 8.68
N GLU A 18 -2.99 -5.97 9.69
CA GLU A 18 -4.26 -5.80 10.40
C GLU A 18 -4.30 -4.46 11.14
N ARG A 19 -3.22 -4.12 11.84
CA ARG A 19 -3.11 -2.82 12.52
C ARG A 19 -3.18 -1.65 11.55
N SER A 20 -2.55 -1.78 10.37
CA SER A 20 -2.61 -0.74 9.35
C SER A 20 -4.01 -0.61 8.76
N ILE A 21 -4.71 -1.71 8.51
CA ILE A 21 -6.10 -1.68 8.03
C ILE A 21 -6.99 -0.94 9.02
N GLN A 22 -6.95 -1.33 10.30
CA GLN A 22 -7.73 -0.68 11.37
C GLN A 22 -7.43 0.82 11.50
N PHE A 23 -6.21 1.25 11.21
CA PHE A 23 -5.86 2.68 11.22
C PHE A 23 -6.62 3.44 10.13
N TYR A 24 -6.63 2.96 8.88
CA TYR A 24 -7.33 3.61 7.77
C TYR A 24 -8.86 3.48 7.91
N GLU A 25 -9.37 2.35 8.41
CA GLU A 25 -10.80 2.20 8.69
C GLU A 25 -11.32 3.20 9.72
N LYS A 26 -10.51 3.52 10.75
CA LYS A 26 -10.84 4.59 11.71
C LYS A 26 -10.87 5.99 11.08
N LEU A 27 -10.22 6.18 9.94
CA LEU A 27 -10.31 7.41 9.14
C LEU A 27 -11.51 7.39 8.18
N GLY A 28 -12.33 6.34 8.21
CA GLY A 28 -13.50 6.16 7.35
C GLY A 28 -13.20 5.55 5.99
N TRP A 29 -12.02 4.94 5.81
CA TRP A 29 -11.67 4.28 4.56
C TRP A 29 -12.19 2.85 4.56
N GLU A 30 -12.68 2.37 3.43
CA GLU A 30 -13.23 1.02 3.31
C GLU A 30 -12.33 0.17 2.41
N CYS A 31 -11.90 -0.98 2.92
CA CYS A 31 -11.12 -1.92 2.12
C CYS A 31 -11.99 -2.51 1.02
N SER A 32 -11.49 -2.56 -0.21
CA SER A 32 -12.24 -3.12 -1.34
C SER A 32 -12.61 -4.57 -1.05
N PRO A 33 -13.87 -4.97 -1.26
CA PRO A 33 -14.37 -6.33 -0.96
C PRO A 33 -13.71 -7.42 -1.82
N GLU A 34 -13.05 -7.02 -2.92
CA GLU A 34 -12.29 -7.90 -3.82
C GLU A 34 -10.84 -8.13 -3.35
N SER A 35 -10.41 -7.52 -2.23
CA SER A 35 -9.06 -7.71 -1.71
C SER A 35 -8.87 -9.14 -1.20
N ASP A 36 -7.79 -9.78 -1.62
CA ASP A 36 -7.36 -11.06 -1.05
C ASP A 36 -7.03 -10.89 0.45
N PRO A 37 -7.30 -11.85 1.34
CA PRO A 37 -6.98 -11.73 2.76
C PRO A 37 -5.51 -11.40 3.08
N ALA A 38 -4.58 -11.66 2.15
CA ALA A 38 -3.17 -11.30 2.31
C ALA A 38 -2.82 -9.84 1.97
N ILE A 39 -3.75 -9.06 1.42
CA ILE A 39 -3.58 -7.67 1.00
C ILE A 39 -4.80 -6.82 1.38
N CYS A 40 -4.66 -5.50 1.42
CA CYS A 40 -5.83 -4.62 1.43
C CYS A 40 -5.66 -3.52 0.40
N THR A 41 -6.74 -3.18 -0.31
CA THR A 41 -6.75 -2.11 -1.29
C THR A 41 -7.82 -1.08 -0.96
N TYR A 42 -7.49 0.19 -1.09
CA TYR A 42 -8.41 1.32 -0.93
C TYR A 42 -8.50 2.08 -2.25
N MET A 43 -9.70 2.27 -2.75
CA MET A 43 -9.96 3.18 -3.87
C MET A 43 -10.10 4.61 -3.33
N LEU A 44 -9.16 5.48 -3.68
CA LEU A 44 -9.16 6.88 -3.21
C LEU A 44 -9.88 7.82 -4.19
N ALA A 45 -9.83 7.47 -5.47
CA ALA A 45 -10.52 8.11 -6.59
C ALA A 45 -10.63 7.10 -7.74
N ASP A 46 -11.35 7.45 -8.82
CA ASP A 46 -11.50 6.58 -10.01
C ASP A 46 -10.19 6.08 -10.62
N ASN A 47 -9.07 6.76 -10.36
CA ASN A 47 -7.77 6.45 -10.95
C ASN A 47 -6.63 6.31 -9.94
N ILE A 48 -6.90 6.31 -8.62
CA ILE A 48 -5.87 6.23 -7.58
C ILE A 48 -6.24 5.16 -6.56
N VAL A 49 -5.35 4.19 -6.39
CA VAL A 49 -5.47 3.09 -5.44
C VAL A 49 -4.32 3.10 -4.44
N LEU A 50 -4.63 2.89 -3.16
CA LEU A 50 -3.64 2.60 -2.12
C LEU A 50 -3.73 1.12 -1.74
N GLY A 51 -2.65 0.37 -1.96
CA GLY A 51 -2.51 -1.00 -1.49
C GLY A 51 -1.69 -1.08 -0.21
N LEU A 52 -2.06 -1.99 0.69
CA LEU A 52 -1.29 -2.40 1.86
C LEU A 52 -0.95 -3.88 1.72
N VAL A 53 0.32 -4.20 1.93
CA VAL A 53 0.82 -5.58 1.94
C VAL A 53 1.86 -5.75 3.05
N PRO A 54 2.12 -6.97 3.55
CA PRO A 54 3.23 -7.21 4.46
C PRO A 54 4.55 -6.71 3.87
N TYR A 55 5.43 -6.10 4.68
CA TYR A 55 6.71 -5.56 4.20
C TYR A 55 7.57 -6.62 3.50
N GLU A 56 7.54 -7.86 4.01
CA GLU A 56 8.26 -8.99 3.41
C GLU A 56 7.73 -9.35 2.01
N PHE A 57 6.43 -9.15 1.77
CA PHE A 57 5.81 -9.39 0.48
C PHE A 57 6.44 -8.52 -0.61
N LEU A 58 6.65 -7.22 -0.34
CA LEU A 58 7.31 -6.31 -1.30
C LEU A 58 8.76 -6.70 -1.58
N GLY A 59 9.51 -7.09 -0.55
CA GLY A 59 10.90 -7.51 -0.76
C GLY A 59 10.99 -8.78 -1.62
N ASN A 60 10.11 -9.74 -1.36
CA ASN A 60 10.03 -10.98 -2.15
C ASN A 60 9.61 -10.72 -3.60
N ASP A 61 8.62 -9.86 -3.82
CA ASP A 61 8.18 -9.44 -5.17
C ASP A 61 9.33 -8.76 -5.94
N ALA A 62 10.10 -7.91 -5.27
CA ALA A 62 11.30 -7.27 -5.83
C ALA A 62 12.52 -8.20 -5.94
N GLN A 63 12.41 -9.48 -5.55
CA GLN A 63 13.50 -10.45 -5.50
C GLN A 63 14.70 -10.00 -4.63
N LEU A 64 14.40 -9.26 -3.56
CA LEU A 64 15.38 -8.73 -2.60
C LEU A 64 15.28 -9.46 -1.26
N LYS A 65 16.43 -9.64 -0.59
CA LYS A 65 16.44 -10.11 0.79
C LYS A 65 15.88 -9.02 1.70
N VAL A 66 14.82 -9.34 2.42
CA VAL A 66 14.23 -8.43 3.40
C VAL A 66 15.13 -8.41 4.64
N GLY A 67 15.75 -7.26 4.91
CA GLY A 67 16.55 -7.02 6.11
C GLY A 67 15.79 -6.20 7.14
N LYS A 68 16.49 -5.81 8.21
CA LYS A 68 15.97 -4.84 9.19
C LYS A 68 15.63 -3.53 8.47
N LYS A 69 14.41 -3.04 8.65
CA LYS A 69 13.96 -1.76 8.10
C LYS A 69 14.85 -0.62 8.66
N PRO A 70 15.33 0.32 7.81
CA PRO A 70 16.08 1.48 8.29
C PRO A 70 15.18 2.39 9.13
N GLU A 71 15.78 3.21 10.01
CA GLU A 71 15.05 4.16 10.86
C GLU A 71 14.27 5.20 10.04
N TYR A 72 14.73 5.51 8.83
CA TYR A 72 14.06 6.40 7.89
C TYR A 72 14.03 5.78 6.49
N CYS A 73 12.83 5.61 5.92
CA CYS A 73 12.65 5.07 4.56
C CYS A 73 12.46 6.14 3.48
N GLY A 74 12.39 7.42 3.86
CA GLY A 74 12.50 8.56 2.96
C GLY A 74 11.49 8.69 1.84
N PHE A 75 10.26 9.12 2.15
CA PHE A 75 9.37 9.81 1.20
C PHE A 75 8.16 10.40 1.96
N THR A 76 7.52 11.38 1.34
CA THR A 76 6.23 11.94 1.76
C THR A 76 5.26 11.84 0.58
N LEU A 77 4.02 11.44 0.85
CA LEU A 77 2.89 11.55 -0.09
C LEU A 77 2.05 12.75 0.36
N ALA A 78 1.77 13.68 -0.55
CA ALA A 78 1.04 14.92 -0.30
C ALA A 78 -0.06 15.12 -1.35
#